data_AF-A0A7K7DSM3-F1
#
_entry.id   AF-A0A7K7DSM3-F1
#
_cell.length_a   1.000
_cell.length_b   1.000
_cell.length_c   1.000
_cell.angle_alpha   90.00
_cell.angle_beta   90.00
_cell.angle_gamma   90.00
#
_symmetry.space_group_name_H-M   'P 1'
#
loop_
_entity.id
_entity.type
_entity.pdbx_description
1 polymer ?
#
loop_
_entity_poly.entity_id
_entity_poly.type
_entity_poly.pdbx_seq_one_letter_code
_entity_poly.pdbx_strand_id
1 'polypeptide(L)'
;SSKAVQGLTGLRNLGNTCFMNSILQCLSNTKELRDYCLQNQYLRDLNNNSRMRTALMSEFAKLIQLLWTSSPNESVSPSEFKTQIQRYAPRFVGYNQQDAQEFLRFLLDGLHSEVNRVLVRPRASTDTLDHLPDDEKSRQMWRRYQEREDSRISDLFVGQLKSSLTCSECGYCSTAFDPFWDLSLPIPKKGYGEVTLMDCLRLFTKEDVLDGDEKPTCCRCKTRTRCTKKFSIQKFPKILVLHLKRFSESRIRSSKLTTFVNFPLKDLDLREFASQSCS
;
A
#
# COMPACT_ATOMS: atom_id res chain seq x y z
N SER A 1 19.38 -27.56 23.40
CA SER A 1 18.54 -27.68 22.20
C SER A 1 18.69 -26.46 21.31
N SER A 2 19.21 -26.63 20.09
CA SER A 2 19.10 -25.62 19.05
C SER A 2 17.62 -25.30 18.85
N LYS A 3 17.21 -24.03 18.99
CA LYS A 3 15.86 -23.63 18.59
C LYS A 3 15.68 -24.03 17.13
N ALA A 4 14.72 -24.91 16.84
CA ALA A 4 14.38 -25.24 15.47
C ALA A 4 14.02 -23.94 14.73
N VAL A 5 14.56 -23.74 13.54
CA VAL A 5 14.28 -22.53 12.75
C VAL A 5 12.85 -22.64 12.24
N GLN A 6 11.99 -21.73 12.72
CA GLN A 6 10.56 -21.68 12.36
C GLN A 6 10.32 -20.73 11.19
N GLY A 7 9.19 -20.88 10.50
CA GLY A 7 8.79 -20.00 9.39
C GLY A 7 9.44 -20.34 8.04
N LEU A 8 10.21 -21.42 7.96
CA LEU A 8 10.84 -21.91 6.72
C LEU A 8 9.95 -22.95 6.00
N THR A 9 8.69 -22.60 5.79
CA THR A 9 7.67 -23.52 5.26
C THR A 9 7.23 -23.11 3.86
N GLY A 10 7.25 -24.05 2.92
CA GLY A 10 6.82 -23.79 1.53
C GLY A 10 5.29 -23.70 1.38
N LEU A 11 4.83 -23.01 0.33
CA LEU A 11 3.42 -22.97 -0.05
C LEU A 11 3.22 -23.71 -1.37
N ARG A 12 2.28 -24.67 -1.40
CA ARG A 12 1.93 -25.40 -2.63
C ARG A 12 1.31 -24.46 -3.66
N ASN A 13 1.67 -24.62 -4.93
CA ASN A 13 1.05 -23.90 -6.04
C ASN A 13 -0.27 -24.59 -6.40
N LEU A 14 -1.36 -23.84 -6.44
CA LEU A 14 -2.72 -24.35 -6.69
C LEU A 14 -3.18 -24.11 -8.13
N GLY A 15 -2.25 -23.86 -9.06
CA GLY A 15 -2.51 -23.49 -10.45
C GLY A 15 -2.33 -21.99 -10.67
N ASN A 16 -1.15 -21.60 -11.18
CA ASN A 16 -0.74 -20.20 -11.40
C ASN A 16 -0.86 -19.28 -10.15
N THR A 17 -0.79 -19.82 -8.93
CA THR A 17 -0.94 -19.04 -7.69
C THR A 17 0.39 -18.56 -7.08
N CYS A 18 1.47 -18.51 -7.87
CA CYS A 18 2.78 -18.08 -7.37
C CYS A 18 2.78 -16.60 -6.92
N PHE A 19 2.00 -15.73 -7.55
CA PHE A 19 1.80 -14.34 -7.12
C PHE A 19 1.26 -14.26 -5.68
N MET A 20 0.27 -15.10 -5.36
CA MET A 20 -0.32 -15.21 -4.03
C MET A 20 0.69 -15.77 -3.02
N ASN A 21 1.39 -16.86 -3.36
CA ASN A 21 2.37 -17.46 -2.48
C ASN A 21 3.51 -16.48 -2.15
N SER A 22 3.98 -15.72 -3.13
CA SER A 22 5.02 -14.69 -2.93
C SER A 22 4.58 -13.63 -1.91
N ILE A 23 3.36 -13.11 -2.04
CA ILE A 23 2.84 -12.09 -1.12
C ILE A 23 2.61 -12.66 0.28
N LEU A 24 2.05 -13.87 0.38
CA LEU A 24 1.83 -14.54 1.66
C LEU A 24 3.15 -14.77 2.42
N GLN A 25 4.22 -15.15 1.72
CA GLN A 25 5.54 -15.29 2.34
C GLN A 25 6.11 -13.96 2.84
N CYS A 26 5.96 -12.87 2.06
CA CYS A 26 6.35 -11.53 2.51
C CYS A 26 5.59 -11.12 3.78
N LEU A 27 4.25 -11.24 3.77
CA LEU A 27 3.40 -10.87 4.90
C LEU A 27 3.64 -11.77 6.13
N SER A 28 3.92 -13.06 5.93
CA SER A 28 4.30 -14.00 6.99
C SER A 28 5.58 -13.61 7.72
N ASN A 29 6.51 -12.95 7.02
CA ASN A 29 7.75 -12.44 7.59
C ASN A 29 7.65 -10.97 8.07
N THR A 30 6.47 -10.33 7.94
CA THR A 30 6.20 -9.04 8.57
C THR A 30 5.93 -9.25 10.06
N LYS A 31 6.96 -9.08 10.89
CA LYS A 31 6.98 -9.43 12.33
C LYS A 31 5.72 -9.03 13.09
N GLU A 32 5.30 -7.76 13.05
CA GLU A 32 4.14 -7.30 13.83
C GLU A 32 2.81 -7.89 13.35
N LEU A 33 2.64 -8.12 12.04
CA LEU A 33 1.45 -8.75 11.47
C LEU A 33 1.41 -10.25 11.80
N ARG A 34 2.57 -10.91 11.70
CA ARG A 34 2.73 -12.30 12.10
C ARG A 34 2.39 -12.48 13.57
N ASP A 35 2.98 -11.67 14.46
CA ASP A 35 2.79 -11.79 15.90
C ASP A 35 1.32 -11.53 16.28
N TYR A 36 0.63 -10.61 15.58
CA TYR A 36 -0.82 -10.39 15.71
C TYR A 36 -1.65 -11.65 15.39
N CYS A 37 -1.24 -12.44 14.38
CA CYS A 37 -1.87 -13.71 14.03
C CYS A 37 -1.53 -14.84 15.02
N LEU A 38 -0.25 -15.01 15.35
CA LEU A 38 0.22 -16.10 16.23
C LEU A 38 -0.31 -15.96 17.66
N GLN A 39 -0.51 -14.73 18.13
CA GLN A 39 -1.03 -14.45 19.47
C GLN A 39 -2.56 -14.35 19.50
N ASN A 40 -3.25 -14.67 18.39
CA ASN A 40 -4.71 -14.60 18.27
C ASN A 40 -5.31 -13.23 18.64
N GLN A 41 -4.53 -12.15 18.52
CA GLN A 41 -5.00 -10.80 18.87
C GLN A 41 -6.12 -10.34 17.93
N TYR A 42 -6.09 -10.79 16.67
CA TYR A 42 -7.11 -10.47 15.67
C TYR A 42 -8.53 -10.87 16.08
N LEU A 43 -8.69 -11.89 16.92
CA LEU A 43 -10.02 -12.34 17.39
C LEU A 43 -10.79 -11.24 18.13
N ARG A 44 -10.08 -10.32 18.79
CA ARG A 44 -10.70 -9.19 19.52
C ARG A 44 -11.19 -8.08 18.60
N ASP A 45 -10.56 -7.96 17.43
CA ASP A 45 -10.85 -6.92 16.45
C ASP A 45 -11.81 -7.41 15.35
N LEU A 46 -12.11 -8.71 15.29
CA LEU A 46 -13.02 -9.27 14.29
C LEU A 46 -14.42 -8.67 14.40
N ASN A 47 -14.90 -8.10 13.30
CA ASN A 47 -16.23 -7.53 13.21
C ASN A 47 -17.30 -8.62 13.04
N ASN A 48 -18.05 -8.89 14.12
CA ASN A 48 -19.15 -9.88 14.11
C ASN A 48 -20.44 -9.40 13.43
N ASN A 49 -20.49 -8.16 12.92
CA ASN A 49 -21.73 -7.49 12.49
C ASN A 49 -22.18 -7.79 11.04
N SER A 50 -21.72 -8.89 10.43
CA SER A 50 -22.18 -9.29 9.10
C SER A 50 -22.19 -10.81 8.96
N ARG A 51 -23.39 -11.36 8.71
CA ARG A 51 -23.65 -12.78 8.39
C ARG A 51 -22.93 -13.30 7.14
N MET A 52 -22.05 -12.53 6.47
CA MET A 52 -21.53 -12.89 5.15
C MET A 52 -20.02 -12.74 4.92
N ARG A 53 -19.20 -12.16 5.82
CA ARG A 53 -17.78 -11.85 5.50
C ARG A 53 -16.84 -11.80 6.72
N THR A 54 -16.48 -12.95 7.30
CA THR A 54 -15.56 -13.00 8.46
C THR A 54 -14.50 -14.11 8.40
N ALA A 55 -14.34 -14.75 7.25
CA ALA A 55 -13.43 -15.89 7.13
C ALA A 55 -12.05 -15.51 6.59
N LEU A 56 -11.87 -14.34 5.96
CA LEU A 56 -10.60 -14.05 5.29
C LEU A 56 -9.46 -13.85 6.30
N MET A 57 -9.66 -13.00 7.31
CA MET A 57 -8.66 -12.78 8.37
C MET A 57 -8.42 -14.06 9.18
N SER A 58 -9.48 -14.81 9.46
CA SER A 58 -9.38 -16.08 10.19
C SER A 58 -8.57 -17.13 9.42
N GLU A 59 -8.82 -17.32 8.12
CA GLU A 59 -8.06 -18.25 7.28
C GLU A 59 -6.64 -17.75 7.00
N PHE A 60 -6.44 -16.43 6.88
CA PHE A 60 -5.11 -15.85 6.82
C PHE A 60 -4.33 -16.15 8.10
N ALA A 61 -4.88 -15.89 9.28
CA ALA A 61 -4.21 -16.13 10.55
C ALA A 61 -3.88 -17.63 10.76
N LYS A 62 -4.82 -18.54 10.44
CA LYS A 62 -4.57 -19.99 10.45
C LYS A 62 -3.41 -20.37 9.54
N LEU A 63 -3.36 -19.82 8.33
CA LEU A 63 -2.27 -20.08 7.39
C LEU A 63 -0.93 -19.58 7.93
N ILE A 64 -0.89 -18.38 8.53
CA ILE A 64 0.33 -17.86 9.18
C ILE A 64 0.75 -18.77 10.34
N GLN A 65 -0.20 -19.22 11.17
CA GLN A 65 0.10 -20.17 12.25
C GLN A 65 0.72 -21.46 11.71
N LEU A 66 0.12 -22.07 10.68
CA LEU A 66 0.66 -23.27 10.02
C LEU A 66 2.08 -23.03 9.49
N LEU A 67 2.34 -21.92 8.80
CA LEU A 67 3.68 -21.61 8.28
C LEU A 67 4.76 -21.53 9.38
N TRP A 68 4.38 -21.13 10.59
CA TRP A 68 5.30 -20.94 11.73
C TRP A 68 5.31 -22.10 12.74
N THR A 69 4.40 -23.07 12.63
CA THR A 69 4.35 -24.28 13.48
C THR A 69 4.65 -25.58 12.74
N SER A 70 4.61 -25.58 11.41
CA SER A 70 4.95 -26.74 10.58
C SER A 70 6.37 -27.24 10.81
N SER A 71 6.55 -28.54 10.56
CA SER A 71 7.87 -29.17 10.66
C SER A 71 8.79 -28.72 9.51
N PRO A 72 10.13 -28.75 9.71
CA PRO A 72 11.07 -28.47 8.63
C PRO A 72 10.79 -29.32 7.39
N ASN A 73 10.95 -28.73 6.20
CA ASN A 73 10.72 -29.36 4.89
C ASN A 73 9.27 -29.72 4.54
N GLU A 74 8.29 -29.26 5.32
CA GLU A 74 6.89 -29.40 4.97
C GLU A 74 6.43 -28.29 3.99
N SER A 75 5.40 -28.59 3.20
CA SER A 75 4.69 -27.60 2.40
C SER A 75 3.22 -27.56 2.76
N VAL A 76 2.71 -26.36 3.00
CA VAL A 76 1.31 -26.10 3.36
C VAL A 76 0.51 -25.73 2.12
N SER A 77 -0.73 -26.24 2.03
CA SER A 77 -1.68 -25.85 0.99
C SER A 77 -2.46 -24.61 1.42
N PRO A 78 -2.42 -23.49 0.69
CA PRO A 78 -3.22 -22.31 1.00
C PRO A 78 -4.64 -22.37 0.41
N SER A 79 -5.23 -23.56 0.24
CA SER A 79 -6.50 -23.75 -0.48
C SER A 79 -7.70 -23.11 0.22
N GLU A 80 -7.79 -23.22 1.54
CA GLU A 80 -8.86 -22.58 2.32
C GLU A 80 -8.75 -21.05 2.25
N PHE A 81 -7.53 -20.52 2.40
CA PHE A 81 -7.26 -19.11 2.20
C PHE A 81 -7.63 -18.64 0.78
N LYS A 82 -7.23 -19.38 -0.25
CA LYS A 82 -7.57 -19.09 -1.67
C LYS A 82 -9.08 -18.98 -1.85
N THR A 83 -9.85 -19.89 -1.25
CA THR A 83 -11.32 -19.85 -1.29
C THR A 83 -11.86 -18.54 -0.71
N GLN A 84 -11.34 -18.07 0.43
CA GLN A 84 -11.83 -16.84 1.05
C GLN A 84 -11.44 -15.58 0.28
N ILE A 85 -10.18 -15.46 -0.18
CA ILE A 85 -9.75 -14.27 -0.92
C ILE A 85 -10.47 -14.15 -2.26
N GLN A 86 -10.84 -15.27 -2.89
CA GLN A 86 -11.66 -15.28 -4.11
C GLN A 86 -13.12 -14.89 -3.86
N ARG A 87 -13.68 -15.22 -2.70
CA ARG A 87 -15.02 -14.72 -2.29
C ARG A 87 -14.99 -13.22 -2.01
N TYR A 88 -13.91 -12.73 -1.39
CA TYR A 88 -13.74 -11.31 -1.12
C TYR A 88 -13.51 -10.51 -2.41
N ALA A 89 -12.62 -11.00 -3.28
CA ALA A 89 -12.23 -10.39 -4.55
C ALA A 89 -12.38 -11.42 -5.70
N PRO A 90 -13.58 -11.50 -6.34
CA PRO A 90 -13.89 -12.48 -7.38
C PRO A 90 -12.96 -12.47 -8.59
N ARG A 91 -12.22 -11.39 -8.82
CA ARG A 91 -11.22 -11.31 -9.90
C ARG A 91 -10.09 -12.34 -9.79
N PHE A 92 -9.84 -12.86 -8.59
CA PHE A 92 -8.84 -13.90 -8.38
C PHE A 92 -9.40 -15.31 -8.58
N VAL A 93 -10.69 -15.48 -8.90
CA VAL A 93 -11.30 -16.78 -9.20
C VAL A 93 -10.60 -17.45 -10.38
N GLY A 94 -10.55 -18.78 -10.34
CA GLY A 94 -9.86 -19.60 -11.34
C GLY A 94 -8.37 -19.76 -11.05
N TYR A 95 -7.61 -19.85 -12.15
CA TYR A 95 -6.21 -20.31 -12.19
C TYR A 95 -5.37 -19.50 -13.20
N ASN A 96 -5.73 -18.23 -13.41
CA ASN A 96 -4.97 -17.32 -14.28
C ASN A 96 -3.79 -16.71 -13.51
N GLN A 97 -2.75 -16.30 -14.24
CA GLN A 97 -1.72 -15.44 -13.67
C GLN A 97 -2.30 -14.06 -13.34
N GLN A 98 -1.79 -13.44 -12.28
CA GLN A 98 -2.27 -12.16 -11.76
C GLN A 98 -1.09 -11.29 -11.30
N ASP A 99 -1.34 -9.99 -11.18
CA ASP A 99 -0.37 -9.06 -10.60
C ASP A 99 -0.30 -9.25 -9.07
N ALA A 100 0.91 -9.45 -8.55
CA ALA A 100 1.14 -9.69 -7.13
C ALA A 100 0.88 -8.44 -6.27
N GLN A 101 1.15 -7.24 -6.80
CA GLN A 101 0.86 -5.98 -6.10
C GLN A 101 -0.65 -5.73 -6.06
N GLU A 102 -1.36 -6.03 -7.13
CA GLU A 102 -2.82 -5.96 -7.12
C GLU A 102 -3.40 -6.93 -6.08
N PHE A 103 -2.92 -8.17 -6.05
CA PHE A 103 -3.29 -9.15 -5.02
C PHE A 103 -3.00 -8.65 -3.61
N LEU A 104 -1.83 -8.06 -3.36
CA LEU A 104 -1.47 -7.49 -2.07
C LEU A 104 -2.48 -6.43 -1.63
N ARG A 105 -2.88 -5.52 -2.52
CA ARG A 105 -3.83 -4.44 -2.18
C ARG A 105 -5.20 -4.97 -1.79
N PHE A 106 -5.75 -5.93 -2.55
CA PHE A 106 -7.02 -6.57 -2.19
C PHE A 106 -6.92 -7.38 -0.90
N LEU A 107 -5.79 -8.06 -0.66
CA LEU A 107 -5.59 -8.79 0.57
C LEU A 107 -5.54 -7.85 1.77
N LEU A 108 -4.73 -6.79 1.72
CA LEU A 108 -4.64 -5.82 2.82
C LEU A 108 -5.98 -5.13 3.10
N ASP A 109 -6.72 -4.74 2.05
CA ASP A 109 -8.07 -4.16 2.18
C ASP A 109 -9.06 -5.15 2.81
N GLY A 110 -9.01 -6.42 2.40
CA GLY A 110 -9.86 -7.47 2.97
C GLY A 110 -9.54 -7.77 4.44
N LEU A 111 -8.26 -7.92 4.79
CA LEU A 111 -7.84 -8.11 6.18
C LEU A 111 -8.23 -6.88 7.03
N HIS A 112 -7.97 -5.68 6.51
CA HIS A 112 -8.34 -4.43 7.16
C HIS A 112 -9.83 -4.35 7.43
N SER A 113 -10.66 -4.60 6.42
CA SER A 113 -12.12 -4.49 6.52
C SER A 113 -12.71 -5.44 7.56
N GLU A 114 -12.16 -6.66 7.71
CA GLU A 114 -12.66 -7.63 8.70
C GLU A 114 -12.23 -7.31 10.14
N VAL A 115 -11.16 -6.54 10.33
CA VAL A 115 -10.63 -6.13 11.66
C VAL A 115 -10.67 -4.61 11.89
N ASN A 116 -11.53 -3.90 11.17
CA ASN A 116 -11.70 -2.46 11.30
C ASN A 116 -12.53 -2.15 12.56
N ARG A 117 -11.92 -1.49 13.54
CA ARG A 117 -12.50 -1.05 14.81
C ARG A 117 -13.66 -0.06 14.60
N VAL A 118 -13.72 0.61 13.44
CA VAL A 118 -14.85 1.46 13.06
C VAL A 118 -15.99 0.60 12.49
N LEU A 119 -17.02 0.38 13.31
CA LEU A 119 -18.21 -0.38 12.91
C LEU A 119 -19.20 0.41 12.05
N VAL A 120 -19.26 1.73 12.25
CA VAL A 120 -20.18 2.63 11.55
C VAL A 120 -19.38 3.83 11.07
N ARG A 121 -19.21 3.94 9.74
CA ARG A 121 -18.47 5.04 9.14
C ARG A 121 -19.29 6.33 9.20
N PRO A 122 -18.74 7.46 9.69
CA PRO A 122 -19.46 8.72 9.72
C PRO A 122 -19.78 9.22 8.30
N ARG A 123 -20.71 10.17 8.17
CA ARG A 123 -20.96 10.85 6.88
C ARG A 123 -19.74 11.68 6.47
N ALA A 124 -19.48 11.80 5.18
CA ALA A 124 -18.38 12.62 4.69
C ALA A 124 -18.63 14.08 5.08
N SER A 125 -17.63 14.73 5.70
CA SER A 125 -17.68 16.18 5.94
C SER A 125 -17.49 16.91 4.61
N THR A 126 -18.29 17.95 4.41
CA THR A 126 -18.18 18.87 3.27
C THR A 126 -17.23 20.03 3.55
N ASP A 127 -16.71 20.15 4.77
CA ASP A 127 -15.91 21.31 5.18
C ASP A 127 -14.52 21.27 4.54
N THR A 128 -14.22 22.35 3.81
CA THR A 128 -12.91 22.58 3.20
C THR A 128 -11.91 23.05 4.26
N LEU A 129 -10.74 22.41 4.31
CA LEU A 129 -9.68 22.72 5.26
C LEU A 129 -8.61 23.68 4.68
N ASP A 130 -8.90 24.33 3.55
CA ASP A 130 -7.94 25.17 2.81
C ASP A 130 -7.51 26.44 3.55
N HIS A 131 -8.22 26.82 4.61
CA HIS A 131 -7.87 27.95 5.47
C HIS A 131 -6.82 27.58 6.53
N LEU A 132 -6.57 26.29 6.75
CA LEU A 132 -5.64 25.81 7.75
C LEU A 132 -4.21 25.71 7.17
N PRO A 133 -3.18 25.91 8.00
CA PRO A 133 -1.81 25.54 7.66
C PRO A 133 -1.71 24.06 7.30
N ASP A 134 -0.78 23.72 6.41
CA ASP A 134 -0.60 22.35 5.90
C ASP A 134 -0.44 21.29 7.01
N ASP A 135 0.28 21.61 8.08
CA ASP A 135 0.48 20.66 9.19
C ASP A 135 -0.79 20.41 9.99
N GLU A 136 -1.67 21.41 10.14
CA GLU A 136 -2.95 21.22 10.83
C GLU A 136 -3.97 20.56 9.91
N LYS A 137 -4.02 20.97 8.64
CA LYS A 137 -4.82 20.34 7.59
C LYS A 137 -4.47 18.85 7.48
N SER A 138 -3.19 18.48 7.48
CA SER A 138 -2.76 17.08 7.39
C SER A 138 -3.21 16.25 8.59
N ARG A 139 -3.06 16.77 9.80
CA ARG A 139 -3.53 16.12 11.04
C ARG A 139 -5.04 15.91 11.05
N GLN A 140 -5.81 16.91 10.61
CA GLN A 140 -7.27 16.78 10.52
C GLN A 140 -7.71 15.80 9.44
N MET A 141 -7.07 15.81 8.26
CA MET A 141 -7.32 14.83 7.21
C MET A 141 -6.97 13.41 7.67
N TRP A 142 -5.88 13.26 8.44
CA TRP A 142 -5.50 11.97 9.03
C TRP A 142 -6.53 11.50 10.06
N ARG A 143 -7.02 12.40 10.92
CA ARG A 143 -8.09 12.08 11.89
C ARG A 143 -9.38 11.65 11.17
N ARG A 144 -9.79 12.38 10.13
CA ARG A 144 -10.95 12.03 9.29
C ARG A 144 -10.81 10.66 8.62
N TYR A 145 -9.59 10.28 8.26
CA TYR A 145 -9.29 8.94 7.76
C TYR A 145 -9.44 7.88 8.86
N GLN A 146 -8.85 8.09 10.03
CA GLN A 146 -8.92 7.15 11.16
C GLN A 146 -10.35 6.98 11.73
N GLU A 147 -11.20 8.01 11.63
CA GLU A 147 -12.63 7.90 11.97
C GLU A 147 -13.40 6.91 11.08
N ARG A 148 -12.80 6.45 9.98
CA ARG A 148 -13.38 5.49 9.03
C ARG A 148 -12.61 4.18 8.94
N GLU A 149 -11.28 4.28 8.99
CA GLU A 149 -10.35 3.20 8.75
C GLU A 149 -9.37 3.10 9.93
N ASP A 150 -9.71 2.26 10.91
CA ASP A 150 -8.89 2.03 12.11
C ASP A 150 -8.77 0.54 12.38
N SER A 151 -7.58 -0.04 12.18
CA SER A 151 -7.34 -1.47 12.34
C SER A 151 -5.87 -1.73 12.62
N ARG A 152 -5.55 -2.94 13.07
CA ARG A 152 -4.15 -3.35 13.18
C ARG A 152 -3.41 -3.34 11.84
N ILE A 153 -4.11 -3.56 10.72
CA ILE A 153 -3.49 -3.58 9.39
C ILE A 153 -3.12 -2.14 8.98
N SER A 154 -4.02 -1.19 9.18
CA SER A 154 -3.76 0.22 8.89
C SER A 154 -2.68 0.82 9.80
N ASP A 155 -2.59 0.39 11.07
CA ASP A 155 -1.52 0.78 12.00
C ASP A 155 -0.11 0.45 11.47
N LEU A 156 0.01 -0.58 10.63
CA LEU A 156 1.29 -1.07 10.12
C LEU A 156 1.63 -0.46 8.76
N PHE A 157 0.67 -0.45 7.82
CA PHE A 157 0.95 -0.20 6.40
C PHE A 157 0.58 1.19 5.92
N VAL A 158 -0.23 1.96 6.67
CA VAL A 158 -0.74 3.23 6.14
C VAL A 158 0.17 4.41 6.50
N GLY A 159 0.62 5.12 5.47
CA GLY A 159 1.22 6.43 5.56
C GLY A 159 0.32 7.53 4.97
N GLN A 160 0.81 8.76 4.92
CA GLN A 160 0.11 9.90 4.33
C GLN A 160 1.03 10.61 3.34
N LEU A 161 0.56 10.79 2.10
CA LEU A 161 1.21 11.62 1.09
C LEU A 161 0.65 13.04 1.17
N LYS A 162 1.51 14.03 0.91
CA LYS A 162 1.14 15.41 0.60
C LYS A 162 1.30 15.62 -0.90
N SER A 163 0.20 15.95 -1.59
CA SER A 163 0.20 16.41 -2.98
C SER A 163 0.08 17.93 -2.99
N SER A 164 1.08 18.62 -3.54
CA SER A 164 1.06 20.07 -3.76
C SER A 164 0.81 20.36 -5.22
N LEU A 165 -0.19 21.20 -5.51
CA LEU A 165 -0.52 21.66 -6.86
C LEU A 165 -0.43 23.20 -6.90
N THR A 166 0.59 23.72 -7.58
CA THR A 166 0.85 25.17 -7.65
C THR A 166 0.47 25.72 -9.01
N CYS A 167 -0.40 26.72 -9.03
CA CYS A 167 -0.80 27.43 -10.24
C CYS A 167 0.34 28.35 -10.72
N SER A 168 0.73 28.24 -11.99
CA SER A 168 1.78 29.09 -12.56
C SER A 168 1.33 30.53 -12.83
N GLU A 169 0.02 30.80 -12.87
CA GLU A 169 -0.53 32.15 -13.13
C GLU A 169 -0.67 32.98 -11.85
N CYS A 170 -1.29 32.42 -10.81
CA CYS A 170 -1.58 33.15 -9.56
C CYS A 170 -0.71 32.74 -8.37
N GLY A 171 0.17 31.74 -8.53
CA GLY A 171 1.03 31.23 -7.46
C GLY A 171 0.32 30.45 -6.36
N TYR A 172 -1.02 30.34 -6.37
CA TYR A 172 -1.76 29.60 -5.36
C TYR A 172 -1.36 28.12 -5.35
N CYS A 173 -0.93 27.64 -4.18
CA CYS A 173 -0.60 26.25 -3.91
C CYS A 173 -1.76 25.58 -3.17
N SER A 174 -2.42 24.62 -3.82
CA SER A 174 -3.43 23.76 -3.19
C SER A 174 -2.76 22.47 -2.72
N THR A 175 -3.06 22.06 -1.49
CA THR A 175 -2.53 20.83 -0.90
C THR A 175 -3.63 19.80 -0.67
N ALA A 176 -3.32 18.53 -0.92
CA ALA A 176 -4.16 17.39 -0.56
C ALA A 176 -3.33 16.38 0.24
N PHE A 177 -3.99 15.68 1.16
CA PHE A 177 -3.34 14.72 2.05
C PHE A 177 -4.04 13.37 1.95
N ASP A 178 -3.39 12.44 1.25
CA ASP A 178 -3.99 11.17 0.86
C ASP A 178 -3.32 10.01 1.60
N PRO A 179 -4.09 9.09 2.23
CA PRO A 179 -3.53 7.89 2.81
C PRO A 179 -2.98 6.96 1.71
N PHE A 180 -1.89 6.26 1.99
CA PHE A 180 -1.33 5.25 1.09
C PHE A 180 -0.93 4.00 1.86
N TRP A 181 -1.09 2.83 1.23
CA TRP A 181 -0.73 1.52 1.79
C TRP A 181 0.57 0.95 1.20
N ASP A 182 0.91 1.42 0.00
CA ASP A 182 2.13 1.12 -0.74
C ASP A 182 2.45 2.30 -1.67
N LEU A 183 3.71 2.39 -2.13
CA LEU A 183 4.12 3.35 -3.15
C LEU A 183 4.52 2.61 -4.42
N SER A 184 3.84 2.94 -5.52
CA SER A 184 4.16 2.40 -6.84
C SER A 184 5.10 3.34 -7.58
N LEU A 185 6.39 3.00 -7.56
CA LEU A 185 7.49 3.84 -8.05
C LEU A 185 7.72 3.63 -9.55
N PRO A 186 7.79 4.72 -10.34
CA PRO A 186 8.26 4.64 -11.72
C PRO A 186 9.75 4.29 -11.76
N ILE A 187 10.16 3.56 -12.79
CA ILE A 187 11.56 3.25 -13.03
C ILE A 187 12.10 4.23 -14.08
N PRO A 188 13.13 5.04 -13.75
CA PRO A 188 13.78 5.90 -14.73
C PRO A 188 14.21 5.12 -15.98
N LYS A 189 14.00 5.72 -17.16
CA LYS A 189 14.57 5.19 -18.40
C LYS A 189 16.10 5.22 -18.27
N LYS A 190 16.78 4.16 -18.73
CA LYS A 190 18.25 4.01 -18.61
C LYS A 190 18.97 5.32 -18.92
N GLY A 191 19.55 5.94 -17.89
CA GLY A 191 20.52 7.02 -18.02
C GLY A 191 21.95 6.47 -18.03
N TYR A 192 22.94 7.35 -17.86
CA TYR A 192 24.31 6.94 -17.53
C TYR A 192 24.34 6.48 -16.06
N GLY A 193 24.81 5.25 -15.82
CA GLY A 193 24.98 4.70 -14.47
C GLY A 193 23.92 3.68 -14.03
N GLU A 194 24.11 3.16 -12.83
CA GLU A 194 23.19 2.21 -12.18
C GLU A 194 21.94 2.95 -11.66
N VAL A 195 20.75 2.39 -11.89
CA VAL A 195 19.50 2.92 -11.33
C VAL A 195 19.36 2.46 -9.89
N THR A 196 19.17 3.40 -8.97
CA THR A 196 18.96 3.11 -7.54
C THR A 196 17.49 3.26 -7.14
N LEU A 197 17.12 2.70 -5.99
CA LEU A 197 15.81 2.92 -5.37
C LEU A 197 15.55 4.41 -5.09
N MET A 198 16.59 5.15 -4.74
CA MET A 198 16.50 6.59 -4.51
C MET A 198 16.13 7.33 -5.80
N ASP A 199 16.63 6.90 -6.96
CA ASP A 199 16.25 7.51 -8.25
C ASP A 199 14.78 7.26 -8.59
N CYS A 200 14.26 6.07 -8.27
CA CYS A 200 12.83 5.75 -8.40
C CYS A 200 11.97 6.63 -7.49
N LEU A 201 12.40 6.85 -6.24
CA LEU A 201 11.70 7.72 -5.28
C LEU A 201 11.78 9.20 -5.70
N ARG A 202 12.93 9.68 -6.16
CA ARG A 202 13.08 11.03 -6.71
C ARG A 202 12.20 11.26 -7.92
N LEU A 203 12.07 10.26 -8.79
CA LEU A 203 11.16 10.34 -9.93
C LEU A 203 9.70 10.36 -9.48
N PHE A 204 9.35 9.62 -8.42
CA PHE A 204 8.01 9.65 -7.81
C PHE A 204 7.66 10.99 -7.16
N THR A 205 8.62 11.64 -6.48
CA THR A 205 8.45 12.94 -5.81
C THR A 205 8.88 14.12 -6.66
N LYS A 206 9.19 13.90 -7.95
CA LYS A 206 9.61 14.95 -8.86
C LYS A 206 8.45 15.94 -9.03
N GLU A 207 8.81 17.20 -9.24
CA GLU A 207 7.85 18.17 -9.73
C GLU A 207 7.49 17.85 -11.19
N ASP A 208 6.21 17.55 -11.42
CA ASP A 208 5.64 17.30 -12.73
C ASP A 208 4.86 18.52 -13.20
N VAL A 209 5.14 18.97 -14.43
CA VAL A 209 4.44 20.08 -15.06
C VAL A 209 3.18 19.55 -15.74
N LEU A 210 2.03 20.04 -15.32
CA LEU A 210 0.72 19.77 -15.93
C LEU A 210 0.37 20.91 -16.88
N ASP A 211 0.45 20.63 -18.19
CA ASP A 211 0.24 21.59 -19.27
C ASP A 211 -0.52 20.93 -20.44
N GLY A 212 -0.87 21.71 -21.47
CA GLY A 212 -1.66 21.22 -22.61
C GLY A 212 -2.99 20.58 -22.19
N ASP A 213 -3.20 19.33 -22.57
CA ASP A 213 -4.42 18.56 -22.25
C ASP A 213 -4.54 18.21 -20.76
N GLU A 214 -3.43 18.22 -20.02
CA GLU A 214 -3.38 17.85 -18.60
C GLU A 214 -3.61 19.05 -17.66
N LYS A 215 -3.81 20.27 -18.20
CA LYS A 215 -4.07 21.48 -17.39
C LYS A 215 -5.22 21.28 -16.41
N PRO A 216 -5.01 21.38 -15.09
CA PRO A 216 -6.10 21.38 -14.14
C PRO A 216 -6.80 22.76 -14.12
N THR A 217 -8.03 22.79 -13.61
CA THR A 217 -8.75 24.05 -13.35
C THR A 217 -8.28 24.64 -12.01
N CYS A 218 -7.67 25.82 -12.04
CA CYS A 218 -7.28 26.53 -10.82
C CYS A 218 -8.52 27.06 -10.08
N CYS A 219 -8.65 26.76 -8.79
CA CYS A 219 -9.80 27.20 -7.99
C CYS A 219 -9.82 28.72 -7.73
N ARG A 220 -8.69 29.43 -7.88
CA ARG A 220 -8.58 30.89 -7.75
C ARG A 220 -8.81 31.61 -9.09
N CYS A 221 -8.13 31.15 -10.16
CA CYS A 221 -8.28 31.74 -11.51
C CYS A 221 -9.59 31.34 -12.21
N LYS A 222 -10.26 30.28 -11.75
CA LYS A 222 -11.48 29.70 -12.34
C LYS A 222 -11.33 29.30 -13.82
N THR A 223 -10.10 29.03 -14.26
CA THR A 223 -9.78 28.61 -15.63
C THR A 223 -8.73 27.50 -15.62
N ARG A 224 -8.57 26.81 -16.75
CA ARG A 224 -7.53 25.78 -16.94
C ARG A 224 -6.17 26.46 -17.13
N THR A 225 -5.26 26.22 -16.21
CA THR A 225 -3.94 26.87 -16.19
C THR A 225 -2.84 25.82 -16.14
N ARG A 226 -1.63 26.21 -16.56
CA ARG A 226 -0.43 25.43 -16.28
C ARG A 226 -0.23 25.36 -14.76
N CYS A 227 0.06 24.17 -14.26
CA CYS A 227 0.35 23.95 -12.85
C CYS A 227 1.56 23.02 -12.68
N THR A 228 2.21 23.08 -11.53
CA THR A 228 3.19 22.08 -11.12
C THR A 228 2.62 21.22 -10.02
N LYS A 229 2.79 19.90 -10.12
CA LYS A 229 2.36 18.92 -9.11
C LYS A 229 3.58 18.25 -8.49
N LYS A 230 3.61 18.14 -7.17
CA LYS A 230 4.71 17.49 -6.44
C LYS A 230 4.16 16.64 -5.29
N PHE A 231 4.75 15.47 -5.10
CA PHE A 231 4.50 14.63 -3.93
C PHE A 231 5.60 14.76 -2.89
N SER A 232 5.22 14.66 -1.62
CA SER A 232 6.11 14.42 -0.48
C SER A 232 5.41 13.50 0.52
N ILE A 233 6.16 12.85 1.41
CA ILE A 233 5.61 11.95 2.42
C ILE A 233 5.40 12.74 3.71
N GLN A 234 4.14 12.97 4.08
CA GLN A 234 3.76 13.66 5.32
C GLN A 234 3.88 12.76 6.55
N LYS A 235 3.53 11.49 6.40
CA LYS A 235 3.61 10.47 7.44
C LYS A 235 4.10 9.16 6.85
N PHE A 236 5.18 8.62 7.38
CA PHE A 236 5.68 7.30 7.00
C PHE A 236 4.89 6.19 7.72
N PRO A 237 4.58 5.07 7.05
CA PRO A 237 4.06 3.88 7.71
C PRO A 237 5.17 3.18 8.51
N LYS A 238 4.80 2.28 9.43
CA LYS A 238 5.77 1.41 10.11
C LYS A 238 6.40 0.40 9.15
N ILE A 239 5.59 -0.13 8.24
CA ILE A 239 5.99 -1.05 7.19
C ILE A 239 5.72 -0.40 5.84
N LEU A 240 6.80 -0.01 5.15
CA LEU A 240 6.72 0.62 3.85
C LEU A 240 6.83 -0.44 2.74
N VAL A 241 5.78 -0.56 1.93
CA VAL A 241 5.80 -1.40 0.72
C VAL A 241 6.13 -0.53 -0.49
N LEU A 242 7.22 -0.86 -1.18
CA LEU A 242 7.65 -0.19 -2.41
C LEU A 242 7.47 -1.14 -3.60
N HIS A 243 6.52 -0.81 -4.46
CA HIS A 243 6.26 -1.52 -5.70
C HIS A 243 6.99 -0.84 -6.86
N LEU A 244 7.81 -1.58 -7.62
CA LEU A 244 8.46 -1.07 -8.81
C LEU A 244 7.56 -1.28 -10.04
N LYS A 245 7.12 -0.21 -10.70
CA LYS A 245 6.26 -0.24 -11.90
C LYS A 245 7.01 -0.80 -13.12
N ARG A 246 7.14 -2.12 -13.18
CA ARG A 246 7.87 -2.82 -14.25
C ARG A 246 7.02 -3.09 -15.47
N PHE A 247 5.70 -3.14 -15.36
CA PHE A 247 4.82 -3.39 -16.49
C PHE A 247 4.34 -2.07 -17.07
N SER A 248 4.68 -1.82 -18.33
CA SER A 248 4.17 -0.68 -19.07
C SER A 248 3.00 -1.12 -19.94
N GLU A 249 1.88 -0.41 -19.81
CA GLU A 249 0.73 -0.55 -20.70
C GLU A 249 0.97 0.27 -21.97
N SER A 250 1.74 -0.29 -22.92
CA SER A 250 1.69 0.21 -24.29
C SER A 250 0.42 -0.32 -24.96
N ARG A 251 -0.26 0.52 -25.75
CA ARG A 251 -1.53 0.20 -26.44
C ARG A 251 -1.45 -1.04 -27.35
N ILE A 252 -0.25 -1.50 -27.70
CA ILE A 252 -0.02 -2.59 -28.65
C ILE A 252 0.44 -3.87 -27.93
N ARG A 253 1.36 -3.76 -26.96
CA ARG A 253 1.91 -4.92 -26.24
C ARG A 253 2.45 -4.48 -24.89
N SER A 254 2.05 -5.17 -23.82
CA SER A 254 2.68 -4.99 -22.52
C SER A 254 4.15 -5.41 -22.58
N SER A 255 5.02 -4.64 -21.95
CA SER A 255 6.44 -4.99 -21.84
C SER A 255 6.91 -4.86 -20.40
N LYS A 256 7.81 -5.76 -20.00
CA LYS A 256 8.40 -5.78 -18.66
C LYS A 256 9.74 -5.06 -18.68
N LEU A 257 9.89 -4.03 -17.85
CA LEU A 257 11.16 -3.38 -17.57
C LEU A 257 12.04 -4.31 -16.73
N THR A 258 13.15 -4.75 -17.33
CA THR A 258 14.16 -5.61 -16.71
C THR A 258 15.31 -4.82 -16.06
N THR A 259 15.21 -3.49 -16.00
CA THR A 259 16.20 -2.61 -15.37
C THR A 259 16.52 -3.08 -13.95
N PHE A 260 17.81 -3.33 -13.68
CA PHE A 260 18.29 -3.57 -12.33
C PHE A 260 18.08 -2.29 -11.51
N VAL A 261 17.47 -2.43 -10.34
CA VAL A 261 17.26 -1.32 -9.40
C VAL A 261 18.01 -1.70 -8.13
N ASN A 262 19.09 -0.99 -7.83
CA ASN A 262 19.87 -1.21 -6.63
C ASN A 262 19.12 -0.66 -5.42
N PHE A 263 18.84 -1.51 -4.43
CA PHE A 263 18.15 -1.13 -3.19
C PHE A 263 18.94 -1.63 -1.97
N PRO A 264 19.04 -0.82 -0.90
CA PRO A 264 19.79 -1.20 0.28
C PRO A 264 19.02 -2.25 1.12
N LEU A 265 19.75 -3.17 1.75
CA LEU A 265 19.17 -4.15 2.69
C LEU A 265 18.99 -3.59 4.11
N LYS A 266 19.71 -2.52 4.44
CA LYS A 266 19.70 -1.83 5.74
C LYS A 266 19.82 -0.33 5.53
N ASP A 267 19.37 0.44 6.51
CA ASP A 267 19.64 1.89 6.60
C ASP A 267 19.15 2.69 5.37
N LEU A 268 17.95 2.39 4.87
CA LEU A 268 17.27 3.20 3.86
C LEU A 268 16.80 4.52 4.48
N ASP A 269 17.47 5.61 4.14
CA ASP A 269 17.13 6.96 4.59
C ASP A 269 16.17 7.66 3.61
N LEU A 270 14.97 7.99 4.10
CA LEU A 270 13.91 8.62 3.31
C LEU A 270 13.67 10.09 3.67
N ARG A 271 14.57 10.71 4.44
CA ARG A 271 14.45 12.11 4.89
C ARG A 271 14.28 13.09 3.72
N GLU A 272 14.95 12.86 2.59
CA GLU A 272 14.84 13.75 1.40
C GLU A 272 13.43 13.80 0.79
N PHE A 273 12.57 12.81 1.08
CA PHE A 273 11.21 12.71 0.57
C PHE A 273 10.14 13.15 1.57
N ALA A 274 10.54 13.40 2.81
CA ALA A 274 9.62 13.87 3.85
C ALA A 274 9.10 15.27 3.50
N SER A 275 7.84 15.55 3.81
CA SER A 275 7.32 16.91 3.76
C SER A 275 8.12 17.79 4.71
N GLN A 276 8.55 18.96 4.25
CA GLN A 276 9.05 19.97 5.18
C GLN A 276 7.89 20.44 6.06
N SER A 277 8.01 20.26 7.37
CA SER A 277 7.27 21.09 8.32
C SER A 277 7.77 22.51 8.09
N CYS A 278 6.89 23.46 7.79
CA CYS A 278 7.27 24.85 7.96
C CYS A 278 7.43 25.04 9.48
N SER A 279 8.67 25.03 9.96
CA SER A 279 9.01 25.61 11.26
C SER A 279 8.58 27.07 11.30
#